data_AF-A0A1F9GPI6-F1
#
_entry.id   AF-A0A1F9GPI6-F1
#
_cell.length_a   1.000
_cell.length_b   1.000
_cell.length_c   1.000
_cell.angle_alpha   90.00
_cell.angle_beta   90.00
_cell.angle_gamma   90.00
#
_symmetry.space_group_name_H-M   'P 1'
#
loop_
_entity.id
_entity.type
_entity.pdbx_description
1 polymer ?
#
loop_
_entity_poly.entity_id
_entity_poly.type
_entity_poly.pdbx_seq_one_letter_code
_entity_poly.pdbx_strand_id
1 'polypeptide(L)'
;MKNNPNFKHTDFYARPNGDIIPATGYRYIPSEAPYIDSLKSTGRIPANPDGTYITFNNYSDMQTAKSKLQVKHDARYKVEFDTMQIEKDLQIPKGEWGKADYLEPITKDFPIHGEGGAMQAVTELPINARKITDLQTGEIIYGL
;
A
#
# COMPACT_ATOMS: atom_id res chain seq x y z
N MET A 1 -32.43 -16.26 -8.20
CA MET A 1 -31.03 -15.81 -8.30
C MET A 1 -31.06 -14.33 -8.61
N LYS A 2 -30.64 -13.46 -7.68
CA LYS A 2 -30.63 -12.02 -7.93
C LYS A 2 -29.31 -11.70 -8.64
N ASN A 3 -29.41 -11.22 -9.89
CA ASN A 3 -28.31 -10.67 -10.64
C ASN A 3 -27.72 -9.50 -9.84
N ASN A 4 -26.52 -9.69 -9.30
CA ASN A 4 -25.78 -8.61 -8.67
C ASN A 4 -25.22 -7.75 -9.82
N PRO A 5 -25.52 -6.45 -9.92
CA PRO A 5 -24.95 -5.62 -10.97
C PRO A 5 -23.43 -5.67 -10.85
N ASN A 6 -22.80 -6.08 -11.94
CA ASN A 6 -21.36 -6.16 -12.09
C ASN A 6 -20.77 -4.78 -11.74
N PHE A 7 -20.26 -4.61 -10.53
CA PHE A 7 -19.52 -3.40 -10.17
C PHE A 7 -18.38 -3.30 -11.18
N LYS A 8 -18.35 -2.23 -11.98
CA LYS A 8 -17.25 -1.98 -12.89
C LYS A 8 -15.98 -1.84 -12.04
N HIS A 9 -15.18 -2.90 -12.03
CA HIS A 9 -13.84 -2.87 -11.45
C HIS A 9 -12.96 -2.02 -12.38
N THR A 10 -12.43 -0.92 -11.86
CA THR A 10 -11.40 -0.15 -12.58
C THR A 10 -10.07 -0.86 -12.34
N ASP A 11 -9.36 -1.21 -13.41
CA ASP A 11 -8.07 -1.91 -13.30
C ASP A 11 -6.90 -0.94 -13.19
N PHE A 12 -6.97 0.20 -13.88
CA PHE A 12 -5.96 1.24 -13.88
C PHE A 12 -6.52 2.62 -14.21
N TYR A 13 -5.77 3.65 -13.83
CA TYR A 13 -5.94 5.03 -14.25
C TYR A 13 -4.85 5.41 -15.24
N ALA A 14 -5.19 6.22 -16.24
CA ALA A 14 -4.24 6.77 -17.20
C ALA A 14 -4.09 8.27 -16.97
N ARG A 15 -2.86 8.74 -16.80
CA ARG A 15 -2.55 10.17 -16.75
C ARG A 15 -2.45 10.74 -18.17
N PRO A 16 -2.65 12.06 -18.38
CA PRO A 16 -2.54 12.69 -19.70
C PRO A 16 -1.18 12.51 -20.39
N ASN A 17 -0.11 12.28 -19.64
CA ASN A 17 1.24 12.01 -20.16
C ASN A 17 1.44 10.55 -20.61
N GLY A 18 0.44 9.68 -20.47
CA GLY A 18 0.49 8.27 -20.86
C GLY A 18 0.88 7.30 -19.74
N ASP A 19 1.19 7.79 -18.52
CA ASP A 19 1.47 6.90 -17.39
C ASP A 19 0.23 6.08 -17.01
N ILE A 20 0.44 4.81 -16.69
CA ILE A 20 -0.59 3.89 -16.20
C ILE A 20 -0.34 3.60 -14.72
N ILE A 21 -1.36 3.82 -13.89
CA ILE A 21 -1.32 3.57 -12.45
C ILE A 21 -2.34 2.47 -12.14
N PRO A 22 -1.93 1.33 -11.54
CA PRO A 22 -2.89 0.33 -11.06
C PRO A 22 -3.94 0.97 -10.17
N ALA A 23 -5.22 0.67 -10.38
CA ALA A 23 -6.31 1.37 -9.69
C ALA A 23 -6.40 1.02 -8.21
N THR A 24 -5.83 -0.12 -7.82
CA THR A 24 -5.80 -0.60 -6.45
C THR A 24 -4.37 -0.53 -5.93
N GLY A 25 -4.21 0.18 -4.82
CA GLY A 25 -2.98 0.25 -4.05
C GLY A 25 -3.11 -0.46 -2.72
N TYR A 26 -1.98 -0.87 -2.17
CA TYR A 26 -1.88 -1.54 -0.88
C TYR A 26 -0.85 -0.86 0.01
N ARG A 27 -1.17 -0.76 1.30
CA ARG A 27 -0.22 -0.44 2.37
C ARG A 27 -0.28 -1.55 3.41
N TYR A 28 0.88 -2.10 3.75
CA TYR A 28 1.02 -3.04 4.86
C TYR A 28 1.56 -2.28 6.06
N ILE A 29 0.81 -2.32 7.16
CA ILE A 29 1.03 -1.50 8.33
C ILE A 29 1.38 -2.41 9.50
N PRO A 30 2.44 -2.05 10.25
CA PRO A 30 2.86 -2.86 11.37
C PRO A 30 1.88 -2.72 12.55
N SER A 31 1.81 -3.73 13.41
CA SER A 31 0.89 -3.73 14.55
C SER A 31 1.13 -2.60 15.56
N GLU A 32 2.36 -2.11 15.63
CA GLU A 32 2.81 -1.03 16.49
C GLU A 32 2.66 0.39 15.89
N ALA A 33 2.04 0.54 14.71
CA ALA A 33 1.90 1.85 14.08
C ALA A 33 1.15 2.84 14.99
N PRO A 34 1.65 4.08 15.20
CA PRO A 34 1.11 5.00 16.20
C PRO A 34 -0.32 5.47 15.91
N TYR A 35 -0.78 5.33 14.67
CA TYR A 35 -2.11 5.71 14.22
C TYR A 35 -3.07 4.52 14.09
N ILE A 36 -2.72 3.32 14.58
CA ILE A 36 -3.48 2.09 14.30
C ILE A 36 -4.93 2.13 14.82
N ASP A 37 -5.18 2.68 16.00
CA ASP A 37 -6.54 2.76 16.56
C ASP A 37 -7.42 3.75 15.77
N SER A 38 -6.82 4.88 15.37
CA SER A 38 -7.50 5.84 14.48
C SER A 38 -7.77 5.26 13.10
N LEU A 39 -6.84 4.45 12.56
CA LEU A 39 -7.00 3.79 11.27
C LEU A 39 -8.15 2.77 11.32
N LYS A 40 -8.22 1.95 12.37
CA LYS A 40 -9.29 0.95 12.53
C LYS A 40 -10.67 1.59 12.62
N SER A 41 -10.78 2.74 13.29
CA SER A 41 -12.04 3.44 13.48
C SER A 41 -12.47 4.31 12.30
N THR A 42 -11.51 4.92 11.59
CA THR A 42 -11.81 5.90 10.53
C THR A 42 -11.55 5.39 9.11
N GLY A 43 -10.73 4.36 8.96
CA GLY A 43 -10.20 3.90 7.68
C GLY A 43 -9.15 4.82 7.07
N ARG A 44 -8.64 5.80 7.82
CA ARG A 44 -7.75 6.84 7.28
C ARG A 44 -6.31 6.67 7.77
N ILE A 45 -5.39 6.53 6.83
CA ILE A 45 -3.97 6.75 7.07
C ILE A 45 -3.73 8.28 7.00
N PRO A 46 -3.11 8.89 8.03
CA PRO A 46 -2.82 10.31 8.02
C PRO A 46 -1.84 10.69 6.90
N ALA A 47 -1.84 11.96 6.50
CA ALA A 47 -0.81 12.49 5.62
C ALA A 47 0.58 12.33 6.28
N ASN A 48 1.61 12.09 5.47
CA ASN A 48 2.97 11.97 5.95
C ASN A 48 3.93 12.79 5.09
N PRO A 49 4.44 13.94 5.58
CA PRO A 49 5.42 14.73 4.84
C PRO A 49 6.72 13.97 4.53
N ASP A 50 7.06 12.93 5.29
CA ASP A 50 8.22 12.07 5.02
C ASP A 50 7.90 10.95 4.00
N GLY A 51 6.68 10.92 3.48
CA GLY A 51 6.20 9.95 2.52
C GLY A 51 5.64 8.66 3.13
N THR A 52 4.48 8.24 2.62
CA THR A 52 3.87 6.94 2.90
C THR A 52 4.18 5.99 1.74
N TYR A 53 4.99 4.96 2.01
CA TYR A 53 5.28 3.92 1.03
C TYR A 53 4.06 3.03 0.76
N ILE A 54 3.74 2.77 -0.50
CA ILE A 54 2.67 1.88 -0.92
C ILE A 54 3.21 0.87 -1.94
N THR A 55 2.44 -0.17 -2.20
CA THR A 55 2.73 -1.17 -3.24
C THR A 55 1.50 -1.44 -4.07
N PHE A 56 1.70 -1.96 -5.27
CA PHE A 56 0.62 -2.46 -6.13
C PHE A 56 0.50 -3.99 -6.06
N ASN A 57 1.33 -4.65 -5.26
CA ASN A 57 1.28 -6.09 -5.05
C ASN A 57 0.33 -6.45 -3.90
N ASN A 58 -0.61 -7.36 -4.20
CA ASN A 58 -1.52 -7.92 -3.22
C ASN A 58 -0.93 -9.19 -2.61
N TYR A 59 -0.68 -9.17 -1.31
CA TYR A 59 -0.18 -10.27 -0.50
C TYR A 59 -1.28 -10.70 0.48
N SER A 60 -1.40 -12.01 0.67
CA SER A 60 -2.42 -12.63 1.53
C SER A 60 -1.94 -12.92 2.93
N ASP A 61 -0.64 -12.80 3.20
CA ASP A 61 -0.04 -13.14 4.50
C ASP A 61 1.09 -12.17 4.88
N MET A 62 1.35 -12.10 6.19
CA MET A 62 2.31 -11.18 6.79
C MET A 62 3.75 -11.48 6.36
N GLN A 63 4.12 -12.76 6.22
CA GLN A 63 5.50 -13.16 5.99
C GLN A 63 5.92 -12.85 4.55
N THR A 64 5.06 -13.13 3.57
CA THR A 64 5.27 -12.77 2.17
C THR A 64 5.34 -11.26 2.00
N ALA A 65 4.38 -10.51 2.59
CA ALA A 65 4.38 -9.06 2.52
C ALA A 65 5.67 -8.47 3.12
N LYS A 66 6.06 -8.94 4.31
CA LYS A 66 7.30 -8.53 4.97
C LYS A 66 8.53 -8.77 4.08
N SER A 67 8.64 -9.99 3.54
CA SER A 67 9.80 -10.41 2.74
C SER A 67 9.91 -9.64 1.42
N LYS A 68 8.80 -9.49 0.69
CA LYS A 68 8.78 -8.82 -0.62
C LYS A 68 8.91 -7.30 -0.53
N LEU A 69 8.44 -6.69 0.57
CA LEU A 69 8.60 -5.26 0.85
C LEU A 69 9.86 -4.93 1.64
N GLN A 70 10.62 -5.94 2.08
CA GLN A 70 11.84 -5.80 2.88
C GLN A 70 11.68 -4.87 4.09
N VAL A 71 10.53 -4.95 4.77
CA VAL A 71 10.28 -4.15 5.97
C VAL A 71 10.82 -4.85 7.23
N LYS A 72 11.42 -4.08 8.14
CA LYS A 72 11.94 -4.62 9.40
C LYS A 72 10.84 -5.10 10.35
N HIS A 73 9.70 -4.44 10.31
CA HIS A 73 8.55 -4.65 11.18
C HIS A 73 7.68 -5.85 10.76
N ASP A 74 6.60 -6.11 11.48
CA ASP A 74 5.54 -6.96 10.93
C ASP A 74 4.74 -6.24 9.82
N ALA A 75 3.89 -6.99 9.12
CA ALA A 75 3.06 -6.48 8.03
C ALA A 75 1.58 -6.79 8.30
N ARG A 76 1.14 -6.65 9.56
CA ARG A 76 -0.13 -7.21 10.05
C ARG A 76 -1.36 -6.67 9.34
N TYR A 77 -1.47 -5.35 9.16
CA TYR A 77 -2.69 -4.74 8.65
C TYR A 77 -2.52 -4.38 7.18
N LYS A 78 -3.27 -5.07 6.30
CA LYS A 78 -3.33 -4.75 4.88
C LYS A 78 -4.44 -3.74 4.63
N VAL A 79 -4.05 -2.54 4.21
CA VAL A 79 -4.96 -1.50 3.73
C VAL A 79 -5.01 -1.58 2.21
N GLU A 80 -6.21 -1.75 1.66
CA GLU A 80 -6.52 -1.65 0.24
C GLU A 80 -7.22 -0.32 -0.04
N PHE A 81 -6.84 0.39 -1.09
CA PHE A 81 -7.37 1.71 -1.41
C PHE A 81 -7.40 2.02 -2.91
N ASP A 82 -8.21 3.02 -3.29
CA ASP A 82 -8.27 3.57 -4.65
C ASP A 82 -7.09 4.50 -4.90
N THR A 83 -6.26 4.23 -5.92
CA THR A 83 -5.09 5.07 -6.22
C THR A 83 -5.44 6.40 -6.86
N MET A 84 -6.66 6.59 -7.38
CA MET A 84 -7.12 7.88 -7.91
C MET A 84 -7.02 9.01 -6.89
N GLN A 85 -7.17 8.69 -5.59
CA GLN A 85 -7.09 9.68 -4.52
C GLN A 85 -5.69 10.26 -4.31
N ILE A 86 -4.65 9.55 -4.79
CA ILE A 86 -3.24 9.93 -4.66
C ILE A 86 -2.55 10.08 -6.02
N GLU A 87 -3.27 9.99 -7.13
CA GLU A 87 -2.66 9.89 -8.46
C GLU A 87 -1.76 11.09 -8.80
N LYS A 88 -2.05 12.28 -8.28
CA LYS A 88 -1.25 13.49 -8.56
C LYS A 88 0.04 13.59 -7.74
N ASP A 89 0.18 12.78 -6.70
CA ASP A 89 1.25 12.85 -5.71
C ASP A 89 2.12 11.58 -5.66
N LEU A 90 1.78 10.60 -6.49
CA LEU A 90 2.50 9.33 -6.56
C LEU A 90 3.89 9.53 -7.18
N GLN A 91 4.93 9.15 -6.43
CA GLN A 91 6.34 9.24 -6.83
C GLN A 91 7.02 7.87 -6.70
N ILE A 92 8.05 7.63 -7.52
CA ILE A 92 8.96 6.49 -7.33
C ILE A 92 9.89 6.83 -6.16
N PRO A 93 10.00 5.99 -5.13
CA PRO A 93 10.86 6.29 -4.00
C PRO A 93 12.33 6.24 -4.42
N LYS A 94 13.16 7.00 -3.71
CA LYS A 94 14.60 6.79 -3.73
C LYS A 94 14.97 5.57 -2.89
N GLY A 95 16.05 4.90 -3.28
CA GLY A 95 16.61 3.77 -2.55
C GLY A 95 17.07 4.12 -1.13
N GLU A 96 17.42 3.11 -0.36
CA GLU A 96 17.88 3.21 1.04
C GLU A 96 16.93 4.02 1.93
N TRP A 97 15.62 3.81 1.79
CA TRP A 97 14.57 4.58 2.47
C TRP A 97 14.67 6.09 2.23
N GLY A 98 14.85 6.48 0.97
CA GLY A 98 14.88 7.89 0.58
C GLY A 98 16.27 8.53 0.57
N LYS A 99 17.32 7.81 1.00
CA LYS A 99 18.67 8.36 1.21
C LYS A 99 19.58 8.24 -0.01
N ALA A 100 19.30 7.30 -0.91
CA ALA A 100 20.13 7.09 -2.09
C ALA A 100 19.81 8.09 -3.21
N ASP A 101 20.75 8.27 -4.13
CA ASP A 101 20.54 9.12 -5.32
C ASP A 101 19.87 8.39 -6.49
N TYR A 102 19.64 7.08 -6.37
CA TYR A 102 18.92 6.28 -7.35
C TYR A 102 17.46 6.02 -6.92
N LEU A 103 16.62 5.76 -7.92
CA LEU A 103 15.23 5.34 -7.72
C LEU A 103 15.14 3.84 -7.44
N GLU A 104 14.22 3.46 -6.56
CA GLU A 104 13.90 2.08 -6.20
C GLU A 104 12.41 1.77 -6.50
N PRO A 105 12.01 1.65 -7.78
CA PRO A 105 10.63 1.29 -8.13
C PRO A 105 10.28 -0.16 -7.75
N ILE A 106 11.30 -1.00 -7.54
CA ILE A 106 11.20 -2.40 -7.11
C ILE A 106 12.09 -2.59 -5.89
N THR A 107 11.51 -3.06 -4.78
CA THR A 107 12.22 -3.29 -3.52
C THR A 107 13.41 -4.23 -3.73
N LYS A 108 14.62 -3.82 -3.31
CA LYS A 108 15.83 -4.66 -3.37
C LYS A 108 16.89 -4.28 -2.32
N ASP A 109 16.87 -3.07 -1.77
CA ASP A 109 18.00 -2.48 -1.04
C ASP A 109 18.22 -3.08 0.35
N PHE A 110 17.22 -3.77 0.93
CA PHE A 110 17.31 -4.34 2.28
C PHE A 110 17.15 -5.88 2.28
N PRO A 111 18.05 -6.64 1.64
CA PRO A 111 17.95 -8.11 1.54
C PRO A 111 17.96 -8.82 2.89
N ILE A 112 18.44 -8.16 3.94
CA ILE A 112 18.41 -8.66 5.33
C ILE A 112 16.97 -8.89 5.81
N HIS A 113 15.99 -8.17 5.25
CA HIS A 113 14.58 -8.24 5.64
C HIS A 113 13.75 -9.16 4.73
N GLY A 114 14.33 -9.67 3.65
CA GLY A 114 13.68 -10.62 2.74
C GLY A 114 14.10 -10.48 1.29
N GLU A 115 13.44 -11.25 0.42
CA GLU A 115 13.81 -11.40 -0.98
C GLU A 115 13.63 -10.14 -1.84
N GLY A 116 12.78 -9.19 -1.41
CA GLY A 116 12.41 -8.05 -2.24
C GLY A 116 11.55 -8.43 -3.45
N GLY A 117 11.43 -7.51 -4.40
CA GLY A 117 10.68 -7.70 -5.64
C GLY A 117 9.26 -7.13 -5.68
N ALA A 118 8.80 -6.46 -4.61
CA ALA A 118 7.55 -5.70 -4.67
C ALA A 118 7.74 -4.38 -5.43
N MET A 119 6.72 -3.94 -6.17
CA MET A 119 6.65 -2.58 -6.69
C MET A 119 6.43 -1.60 -5.54
N GLN A 120 7.12 -0.47 -5.56
CA GLN A 120 7.00 0.57 -4.54
C GLN A 120 6.73 1.93 -5.15
N ALA A 121 5.89 2.70 -4.46
CA ALA A 121 5.64 4.10 -4.70
C ALA A 121 5.51 4.83 -3.36
N VAL A 122 5.61 6.15 -3.37
CA VAL A 122 5.43 6.99 -2.19
C VAL A 122 4.45 8.12 -2.49
N THR A 123 3.71 8.54 -1.46
CA THR A 123 2.80 9.69 -1.47
C THR A 123 2.83 10.37 -0.11
N GLU A 124 2.75 11.69 -0.07
CA GLU A 124 2.60 12.49 1.14
C GLU A 124 1.13 12.68 1.52
N LEU A 125 0.22 12.47 0.57
CA LEU A 125 -1.22 12.60 0.76
C LEU A 125 -1.77 11.55 1.73
N PRO A 126 -2.85 11.89 2.47
CA PRO A 126 -3.56 10.93 3.30
C PRO A 126 -4.28 9.89 2.43
N ILE A 127 -4.43 8.67 2.95
CA ILE A 127 -5.07 7.56 2.23
C ILE A 127 -6.32 7.13 2.99
N ASN A 128 -7.46 7.10 2.31
CA ASN A 128 -8.68 6.50 2.79
C ASN A 128 -8.77 5.07 2.25
N ALA A 129 -8.91 4.12 3.18
CA ALA A 129 -9.07 2.71 2.90
C ALA A 129 -10.43 2.44 2.24
N ARG A 130 -10.43 1.54 1.26
CA ARG A 130 -11.64 0.80 0.88
C ARG A 130 -11.88 -0.35 1.84
N LYS A 131 -10.79 -1.03 2.24
CA LYS A 131 -10.81 -2.23 3.06
C LYS A 131 -9.55 -2.35 3.90
N ILE A 132 -9.69 -2.82 5.13
CA ILE A 132 -8.56 -3.18 5.99
C ILE A 132 -8.74 -4.62 6.46
N THR A 133 -7.71 -5.43 6.24
CA THR A 133 -7.68 -6.83 6.68
C THR A 133 -6.57 -7.02 7.70
N ASP A 134 -6.89 -7.61 8.85
CA ASP A 134 -5.90 -8.14 9.78
C ASP A 134 -5.39 -9.47 9.22
N LEU A 135 -4.19 -9.47 8.66
CA LEU A 135 -3.59 -10.67 8.05
C LEU A 135 -3.24 -11.75 9.09
N GLN A 136 -3.22 -11.42 10.38
CA GLN A 136 -3.00 -12.42 11.42
C GLN A 136 -4.25 -13.27 11.66
N THR A 137 -5.44 -12.66 11.60
CA THR A 137 -6.72 -13.32 11.91
C THR A 137 -7.56 -13.62 10.67
N GLY A 138 -7.27 -12.96 9.54
CA GLY A 138 -8.08 -12.97 8.32
C GLY A 138 -9.30 -12.06 8.39
N GLU A 139 -9.52 -11.35 9.49
CA GLU A 139 -10.69 -10.51 9.72
C GLU A 139 -10.64 -9.21 8.89
N ILE A 140 -11.79 -8.81 8.34
CA ILE A 140 -11.99 -7.49 7.75
C ILE A 140 -12.38 -6.54 8.89
N ILE A 141 -11.47 -5.66 9.27
CA ILE A 141 -11.65 -4.76 10.41
C ILE A 141 -12.17 -3.37 10.01
N TYR A 142 -12.20 -3.08 8.71
CA TYR A 142 -12.80 -1.87 8.13
C TYR A 142 -13.19 -2.11 6.67
N GLY A 143 -14.29 -1.51 6.24
CA GLY A 143 -14.84 -1.69 4.88
C GLY A 143 -15.74 -2.92 4.76
N LEU A 144 -16.45 -3.00 3.62
CA LEU A 144 -17.33 -4.13 3.27
C LEU A 144 -16.66 -5.00 2.19
#